data_AF-A0A949JI36-F1
#
_entry.id   AF-A0A949JI36-F1
#
_cell.length_a   1.000
_cell.length_b   1.000
_cell.length_c   1.000
_cell.angle_alpha   90.00
_cell.angle_beta   90.00
_cell.angle_gamma   90.00
#
_symmetry.space_group_name_H-M   'P 1'
#
loop_
_entity.id
_entity.type
_entity.pdbx_description
1 polymer ?
#
loop_
_entity_poly.entity_id
_entity_poly.type
_entity_poly.pdbx_seq_one_letter_code
_entity_poly.pdbx_strand_id
1 'polypeptide(L)'
;MDTKMKRVMIATFMGHFVDDGLVLMLPLLIPFIARDFDLSYTQIGIFGGSLVLTLGFGQILAGCISDFYKVKWPFISFGLAVLSVSLFAMSFCSSYSCLIMWNLLAGFGAS
;
A
#
# COMPACT_ATOMS: atom_id res chain seq x y z
N MET A 1 32.71 2.87 -0.22
CA MET A 1 31.30 3.30 -0.15
C MET A 1 31.19 4.32 0.98
N ASP A 2 30.76 5.55 0.69
CA ASP A 2 30.59 6.62 1.69
C ASP A 2 29.59 6.18 2.80
N THR A 3 29.89 6.51 4.05
CA THR A 3 29.04 6.24 5.23
C THR A 3 27.63 6.79 5.07
N LYS A 4 27.46 7.94 4.40
CA LYS A 4 26.13 8.50 4.09
C LYS A 4 25.38 7.63 3.08
N MET A 5 26.06 7.16 2.04
CA MET A 5 25.46 6.32 1.00
C MET A 5 25.00 4.98 1.58
N LYS A 6 25.77 4.38 2.50
CA LYS A 6 25.34 3.17 3.24
C LYS A 6 24.05 3.40 4.03
N ARG A 7 23.92 4.52 4.73
CA ARG A 7 22.71 4.83 5.53
C ARG A 7 21.46 4.97 4.67
N VAL A 8 21.55 5.69 3.56
CA VAL A 8 20.42 5.87 2.64
C VAL A 8 19.99 4.52 2.07
N MET A 9 20.95 3.71 1.62
CA MET A 9 20.65 2.40 1.01
C MET A 9 19.99 1.45 2.01
N ILE A 10 20.46 1.41 3.26
CA ILE A 10 19.84 0.60 4.33
C ILE A 10 18.43 1.10 4.64
N ALA A 11 18.23 2.42 4.75
CA ALA A 11 16.92 2.99 5.05
C ALA A 11 15.91 2.69 3.93
N THR A 12 16.30 2.84 2.67
CA THR A 12 15.44 2.51 1.53
C THR A 12 15.15 1.02 1.46
N PHE A 13 16.16 0.16 1.68
CA PHE A 13 15.95 -1.29 1.72
C PHE A 13 14.95 -1.71 2.79
N MET A 14 15.10 -1.19 4.01
CA MET A 14 14.19 -1.48 5.12
C MET A 14 12.78 -0.95 4.83
N GLY A 15 12.67 0.25 4.27
CA GLY A 15 11.38 0.81 3.87
C GLY A 15 10.67 -0.07 2.85
N HIS A 16 11.37 -0.47 1.79
CA HIS A 16 10.82 -1.33 0.75
C HIS A 16 10.43 -2.71 1.26
N PHE A 17 11.27 -3.30 2.12
CA PHE A 17 10.98 -4.60 2.74
C PHE A 17 9.70 -4.58 3.59
N VAL A 18 9.50 -3.51 4.37
CA VAL A 18 8.29 -3.34 5.18
C VAL A 18 7.08 -3.12 4.28
N ASP A 19 7.20 -2.27 3.27
CA ASP A 19 6.14 -1.97 2.31
C ASP A 19 5.65 -3.24 1.59
N ASP A 20 6.58 -3.99 0.97
CA ASP A 20 6.27 -5.26 0.28
C ASP A 20 5.63 -6.27 1.23
N GLY A 21 6.12 -6.34 2.47
CA GLY A 21 5.56 -7.20 3.50
C GLY A 21 4.10 -6.86 3.81
N LEU A 22 3.79 -5.57 3.97
CA LEU A 22 2.44 -5.08 4.24
C LEU A 22 1.50 -5.30 3.05
N VAL A 23 1.96 -5.04 1.83
CA VAL A 23 1.19 -5.27 0.59
C VAL A 23 0.88 -6.76 0.43
N LEU A 24 1.84 -7.65 0.73
CA LEU A 24 1.66 -9.10 0.61
C LEU A 24 0.71 -9.68 1.67
N MET A 25 0.57 -9.04 2.83
CA MET A 25 -0.36 -9.50 3.87
C MET A 25 -1.82 -9.49 3.40
N LEU A 26 -2.22 -8.50 2.60
CA LEU A 26 -3.60 -8.38 2.15
C LEU A 26 -4.08 -9.62 1.34
N PRO A 27 -3.42 -10.06 0.24
CA PRO A 27 -3.86 -11.23 -0.51
C PRO A 27 -3.83 -12.53 0.31
N LEU A 28 -2.97 -12.65 1.31
CA LEU A 28 -2.96 -13.79 2.24
C LEU A 28 -4.21 -13.80 3.15
N LEU A 29 -4.75 -12.64 3.48
CA LEU A 29 -5.91 -12.47 4.35
C LEU A 29 -7.25 -12.46 3.58
N ILE A 30 -7.23 -12.26 2.26
CA ILE A 30 -8.44 -12.25 1.42
C ILE A 30 -9.38 -13.44 1.68
N PRO A 31 -8.93 -14.71 1.81
CA PRO A 31 -9.83 -15.82 2.07
C PRO A 31 -10.61 -15.70 3.38
N PHE A 32 -10.00 -15.11 4.42
CA PHE A 32 -10.65 -14.87 5.71
C PHE A 32 -11.64 -13.73 5.61
N ILE A 33 -11.24 -12.61 4.99
CA ILE A 33 -12.12 -11.45 4.74
C ILE A 33 -13.32 -11.86 3.89
N ALA A 34 -13.10 -12.68 2.87
CA ALA A 34 -14.16 -13.18 2.00
C ALA A 34 -15.21 -13.99 2.77
N ARG A 35 -14.78 -14.80 3.73
CA ARG A 35 -15.67 -15.58 4.59
C ARG A 35 -16.44 -14.68 5.57
N ASP A 36 -15.75 -13.72 6.19
CA ASP A 36 -16.36 -12.87 7.22
C ASP A 36 -17.37 -11.87 6.64
N PHE A 37 -17.18 -11.45 5.39
CA PHE A 37 -18.06 -10.50 4.69
C PHE A 37 -18.98 -11.17 3.65
N ASP A 38 -18.98 -12.51 3.58
CA ASP A 38 -19.74 -13.31 2.59
C ASP A 38 -19.56 -12.81 1.15
N LEU A 39 -18.30 -12.60 0.74
CA LEU A 39 -17.98 -11.99 -0.55
C LEU A 39 -18.15 -12.98 -1.71
N SER A 40 -18.79 -12.50 -2.78
CA SER A 40 -18.80 -13.19 -4.08
C SER A 40 -17.40 -13.24 -4.71
N TYR A 41 -17.17 -14.21 -5.60
CA TYR A 41 -15.92 -14.30 -6.36
C TYR A 41 -15.57 -13.02 -7.12
N THR A 42 -16.57 -12.31 -7.63
CA THR A 42 -16.36 -11.01 -8.29
C THR A 42 -15.88 -9.96 -7.32
N GLN A 43 -16.46 -9.89 -6.11
CA GLN A 43 -16.02 -8.96 -5.06
C GLN A 43 -14.60 -9.27 -4.58
N ILE A 44 -14.24 -10.55 -4.46
CA ILE A 44 -12.88 -10.97 -4.12
C ILE A 44 -11.88 -10.48 -5.18
N GLY A 45 -12.21 -10.66 -6.46
CA GLY A 45 -11.37 -10.22 -7.57
C GLY A 45 -11.21 -8.70 -7.61
N ILE A 46 -12.29 -7.94 -7.43
CA ILE A 46 -12.25 -6.48 -7.38
C ILE A 46 -11.44 -6.01 -6.17
N PHE A 47 -11.65 -6.63 -5.01
CA PHE A 47 -10.93 -6.28 -3.80
C PHE A 47 -9.42 -6.51 -3.97
N GLY A 48 -8.98 -7.71 -4.36
CA GLY A 48 -7.57 -7.98 -4.61
C GLY A 48 -6.96 -7.12 -5.73
N GLY A 49 -7.70 -6.88 -6.80
CA GLY A 49 -7.26 -6.06 -7.93
C GLY A 49 -7.17 -4.56 -7.62
N SER A 50 -8.03 -4.05 -6.73
CA SER A 50 -8.10 -2.62 -6.43
C SER A 50 -6.81 -2.07 -5.85
N LEU A 51 -6.18 -2.78 -4.90
CA LEU A 51 -4.88 -2.41 -4.35
C LEU A 51 -3.82 -2.31 -5.46
N VAL A 52 -3.69 -3.35 -6.28
CA VAL A 52 -2.70 -3.44 -7.36
C VAL A 52 -2.91 -2.34 -8.40
N LEU A 53 -4.16 -2.02 -8.71
CA LEU A 53 -4.51 -0.96 -9.63
C LEU A 53 -4.03 0.39 -9.09
N THR A 54 -4.40 0.74 -7.86
CA THR A 54 -3.95 2.00 -7.25
C THR A 54 -2.45 2.06 -7.02
N LEU A 55 -1.81 0.92 -6.73
CA LEU A 55 -0.35 0.80 -6.64
C LEU A 55 0.32 1.18 -7.97
N GLY A 56 -0.13 0.59 -9.08
CA GLY A 56 0.46 0.89 -10.39
C GLY A 56 0.23 2.34 -10.83
N PHE A 57 -0.98 2.87 -10.64
CA PHE A 57 -1.28 4.27 -10.95
C PHE A 57 -0.54 5.25 -10.03
N GLY A 58 -0.48 4.96 -8.74
CA GLY A 58 0.19 5.77 -7.75
C GLY A 58 1.69 5.85 -8.02
N GLN A 59 2.35 4.75 -8.40
CA GLN A 59 3.79 4.75 -8.71
C GLN A 59 4.14 5.70 -9.86
N ILE A 60 3.31 5.73 -10.90
CA ILE A 60 3.48 6.67 -12.03
C ILE A 60 3.37 8.12 -11.55
N LEU A 61 2.34 8.42 -10.74
CA LEU A 61 2.11 9.76 -10.21
C LEU A 61 3.21 10.19 -9.23
N ALA A 62 3.54 9.35 -8.25
CA ALA A 62 4.57 9.59 -7.25
C ALA A 62 5.95 9.78 -7.90
N GLY A 63 6.28 8.95 -8.91
CA GLY A 63 7.49 9.11 -9.70
C GLY A 63 7.57 10.47 -10.38
N CYS A 64 6.53 10.85 -11.14
CA CYS A 64 6.47 12.13 -11.85
C CYS A 64 6.54 13.34 -10.89
N ILE A 65 5.77 13.30 -9.79
CA ILE A 65 5.73 14.38 -8.80
C ILE A 65 7.06 14.50 -8.07
N SER A 66 7.65 13.39 -7.62
CA SER A 66 8.91 13.41 -6.87
C SER A 66 10.08 13.95 -7.71
N ASP A 67 10.11 13.63 -9.01
CA ASP A 67 11.12 14.15 -9.93
C ASP A 67 10.89 15.63 -10.27
N PHE A 68 9.63 16.08 -10.38
CA PHE A 68 9.31 17.49 -10.59
C PHE A 68 9.74 18.38 -9.41
N TYR A 69 9.44 17.97 -8.18
CA TYR A 69 9.76 18.75 -6.97
C TYR A 69 11.17 18.49 -6.42
N LYS A 70 11.91 17.50 -6.96
CA LYS A 70 13.25 17.08 -6.49
C LYS A 70 13.29 16.68 -5.01
N VAL A 71 12.17 16.26 -4.43
CA VAL A 71 12.05 15.78 -3.05
C VAL A 71 11.61 14.33 -3.05
N LYS A 72 12.48 13.43 -2.55
CA LYS A 72 12.25 11.97 -2.58
C LYS A 72 11.94 11.38 -1.20
N TRP A 73 12.51 11.96 -0.15
CA TRP A 73 12.40 11.45 1.22
C TRP A 73 11.01 11.60 1.87
N PRO A 74 10.30 12.74 1.74
CA PRO A 74 9.00 12.90 2.39
C PRO A 74 7.93 11.94 1.83
N PHE A 75 8.04 11.61 0.53
CA PHE A 75 7.11 10.72 -0.15
C PHE A 75 7.11 9.31 0.44
N ILE A 76 8.29 8.75 0.72
CA ILE A 76 8.42 7.39 1.27
C ILE A 76 7.79 7.30 2.67
N SER A 77 8.09 8.26 3.55
CA SER A 77 7.54 8.24 4.92
C SER A 77 6.04 8.50 4.95
N PHE A 78 5.55 9.38 4.07
CA PHE A 78 4.12 9.66 3.94
C PHE A 78 3.36 8.45 3.38
N GLY A 79 3.87 7.84 2.31
CA GLY A 79 3.29 6.63 1.71
C GLY A 79 3.15 5.50 2.73
N LEU A 80 4.24 5.19 3.44
CA LEU A 80 4.23 4.14 4.47
C LEU A 80 3.24 4.42 5.61
N ALA A 81 3.08 5.69 6.00
CA ALA A 81 2.09 6.09 7.00
C ALA A 81 0.67 5.90 6.47
N VAL A 82 0.39 6.29 5.22
CA VAL A 82 -0.92 6.10 4.57
C VAL A 82 -1.24 4.62 4.43
N LEU A 83 -0.28 3.79 4.00
CA LEU A 83 -0.44 2.34 3.90
C LEU A 83 -0.78 1.74 5.27
N SER A 84 0.00 2.06 6.30
CA SER A 84 -0.19 1.54 7.66
C SER A 84 -1.54 1.92 8.24
N VAL A 85 -1.93 3.20 8.12
CA VAL A 85 -3.23 3.69 8.61
C VAL A 85 -4.38 3.03 7.85
N SER A 86 -4.25 2.85 6.54
CA SER A 86 -5.29 2.24 5.72
C SER A 86 -5.51 0.76 6.08
N LEU A 87 -4.43 -0.01 6.21
CA LEU A 87 -4.50 -1.42 6.64
C LEU A 87 -5.06 -1.56 8.06
N PHE A 88 -4.66 -0.67 8.97
CA PHE A 88 -5.21 -0.64 10.32
C PHE A 88 -6.71 -0.31 10.32
N ALA A 89 -7.11 0.71 9.54
CA ALA A 89 -8.51 1.14 9.44
C ALA A 89 -9.43 0.06 8.83
N MET A 90 -8.93 -0.76 7.90
CA MET A 90 -9.68 -1.91 7.37
C MET A 90 -10.16 -2.87 8.47
N SER A 91 -9.41 -3.00 9.56
CA SER A 91 -9.76 -3.88 10.70
C SER A 91 -11.05 -3.46 11.42
N PHE A 92 -11.51 -2.22 11.21
CA PHE A 92 -12.74 -1.68 11.81
C PHE A 92 -13.90 -1.61 10.82
N CYS A 93 -13.70 -2.03 9.56
CA CYS A 93 -14.76 -2.00 8.57
C CYS A 93 -15.81 -3.07 8.85
N SER A 94 -17.07 -2.73 8.61
CA SER A 94 -18.22 -3.64 8.69
C SER A 94 -18.96 -3.79 7.35
N SER A 95 -18.47 -3.13 6.29
CA SER A 95 -19.03 -3.21 4.94
C SER A 95 -17.95 -3.36 3.87
N TYR A 96 -18.32 -4.00 2.76
CA TYR A 96 -17.45 -4.17 1.60
C TYR A 96 -16.99 -2.84 0.99
N SER A 97 -17.88 -1.83 0.95
CA SER A 97 -17.52 -0.49 0.46
C SER A 97 -16.43 0.17 1.31
N CYS A 98 -16.50 0.01 2.63
CA CYS A 98 -15.45 0.49 3.55
C CYS A 98 -14.11 -0.19 3.24
N LEU A 99 -14.11 -1.52 3.08
CA LEU A 99 -12.91 -2.28 2.73
C LEU A 99 -12.28 -1.79 1.42
N ILE A 100 -13.08 -1.63 0.35
CA ILE A 100 -12.57 -1.11 -0.93
C ILE A 100 -11.95 0.28 -0.78
N MET A 101 -12.62 1.20 -0.07
CA MET A 101 -12.12 2.58 0.06
C MET A 101 -10.74 2.61 0.72
N TRP A 102 -10.57 1.88 1.81
CA TRP A 102 -9.26 1.78 2.46
C TRP A 102 -8.26 1.00 1.63
N ASN A 103 -8.69 0.00 0.86
CA ASN A 103 -7.78 -0.79 0.03
C ASN A 103 -7.22 -0.01 -1.16
N LEU A 104 -8.04 0.85 -1.76
CA LEU A 104 -7.60 1.83 -2.76
C LEU A 104 -6.60 2.82 -2.15
N LEU A 105 -6.89 3.32 -0.93
CA LEU A 105 -5.99 4.24 -0.25
C LEU A 105 -4.67 3.57 0.15
N ALA A 106 -4.71 2.29 0.55
CA ALA A 106 -3.53 1.48 0.83
C ALA A 106 -2.65 1.34 -0.41
N GLY A 107 -3.22 1.07 -1.58
CA GLY A 107 -2.45 1.00 -2.83
C GLY A 107 -1.76 2.32 -3.19
N PHE A 108 -2.41 3.47 -2.95
CA PHE A 108 -1.74 4.78 -3.09
C PHE A 108 -0.64 5.00 -2.05
N GLY A 109 -0.80 4.47 -0.83
CA GLY A 109 0.24 4.55 0.21
C GLY A 109 1.48 3.72 -0.12
N ALA A 110 1.30 2.56 -0.75
CA ALA A 110 2.37 1.65 -1.15
C ALA A 110 3.11 2.06 -2.45
N SER A 111 2.68 3.17 -3.07
CA SER A 111 3.20 3.66 -4.36
C SER A 111 4.39 4.60 -4.23
#